data_AF-A0A3P6RLL1-F1
#
_entry.id   AF-A0A3P6RLL1-F1
#
_cell.length_a   1.000
_cell.length_b   1.000
_cell.length_c   1.000
_cell.angle_alpha   90.00
_cell.angle_beta   90.00
_cell.angle_gamma   90.00
#
_symmetry.space_group_name_H-M   'P 1'
#
loop_
_entity.id
_entity.type
_entity.pdbx_description
1 polymer ?
#
loop_
_entity_poly.entity_id
_entity_poly.type
_entity_poly.pdbx_seq_one_letter_code
_entity_poly.pdbx_strand_id
1 'polypeptide(L)'
;MVKEAICNMQKMGCDQVVLETEVTNSDALRLYGNLGFIREKRLFRYYLNGVDAYRLKLFFSSVSRPLLLEATLSGSSTQRVR
;
A
#
# COMPACT_ATOMS: atom_id res chain seq x y z
N MET A 1 -9.68 7.57 12.67
CA MET A 1 -10.28 8.12 11.43
C MET A 1 -9.53 7.69 10.16
N VAL A 2 -8.34 8.20 9.81
CA VAL A 2 -7.68 7.84 8.53
C VAL A 2 -7.34 6.34 8.41
N LYS A 3 -6.74 5.73 9.43
CA LYS A 3 -6.40 4.28 9.43
C LYS A 3 -7.63 3.39 9.27
N GLU A 4 -8.74 3.80 9.87
CA GLU A 4 -10.00 3.05 9.81
C GLU A 4 -10.62 3.13 8.42
N ALA A 5 -10.62 4.31 7.79
CA ALA A 5 -11.03 4.47 6.41
C ALA A 5 -10.19 3.61 5.45
N ILE A 6 -8.87 3.59 5.62
CA ILE A 6 -7.95 2.72 4.84
C ILE A 6 -8.30 1.24 5.04
N CYS A 7 -8.51 0.81 6.28
CA CYS A 7 -8.90 -0.57 6.60
C CYS A 7 -10.23 -0.96 5.95
N ASN A 8 -11.23 -0.07 5.96
CA ASN A 8 -12.51 -0.32 5.32
C ASN A 8 -12.37 -0.39 3.79
N MET A 9 -11.60 0.52 3.17
CA MET A 9 -11.30 0.46 1.73
C MET A 9 -10.59 -0.84 1.35
N GLN A 10 -9.66 -1.32 2.18
CA GLN A 10 -9.00 -2.60 1.98
C GLN A 10 -9.99 -3.77 2.06
N LYS A 11 -10.89 -3.78 3.05
CA LYS A 11 -11.94 -4.82 3.19
C LYS A 11 -12.93 -4.82 2.02
N MET A 12 -13.16 -3.66 1.40
CA MET A 12 -13.98 -3.52 0.20
C MET A 12 -13.28 -3.99 -1.07
N GLY A 13 -12.02 -4.45 -0.99
CA GLY A 13 -11.27 -4.96 -2.13
C GLY A 13 -10.71 -3.87 -3.04
N CYS A 14 -10.48 -2.66 -2.53
CA CYS A 14 -9.75 -1.64 -3.28
C CYS A 14 -8.31 -2.10 -3.55
N ASP A 15 -7.75 -1.74 -4.70
CA ASP A 15 -6.33 -2.00 -5.04
C ASP A 15 -5.40 -0.92 -4.49
N GLN A 16 -5.89 0.32 -4.42
CA GLN A 16 -5.10 1.47 -3.99
C GLN A 16 -5.99 2.57 -3.39
N VAL A 17 -5.38 3.40 -2.55
CA VAL A 17 -5.95 4.66 -2.06
C VAL A 17 -5.15 5.81 -2.65
N VAL A 18 -5.85 6.81 -3.21
CA VAL A 18 -5.24 8.01 -3.80
C VAL A 18 -5.78 9.24 -3.06
N LEU A 19 -4.89 10.19 -2.76
CA LEU A 19 -5.29 11.49 -2.23
C LEU A 19 -4.32 12.59 -2.68
N GLU A 20 -4.73 13.84 -2.51
CA GLU A 20 -3.91 15.01 -2.80
C GLU A 20 -3.70 15.85 -1.53
N THR A 21 -2.50 16.43 -1.40
CA THR A 21 -2.18 17.40 -0.33
C THR A 21 -1.24 18.48 -0.86
N GLU A 22 -1.33 19.70 -0.32
CA GLU A 22 -0.45 20.80 -0.70
C GLU A 22 1.03 20.41 -0.49
N VAL A 23 1.89 20.83 -1.41
CA VAL A 23 3.35 20.57 -1.31
C VAL A 23 3.97 21.21 -0.05
N THR A 24 3.33 22.24 0.48
CA THR A 24 3.71 23.00 1.68
C THR A 24 3.21 22.38 2.98
N ASN A 25 2.27 21.42 2.94
CA ASN A 25 1.70 20.81 4.14
C ASN A 25 2.60 19.67 4.66
N SER A 26 3.71 20.05 5.30
CA SER A 26 4.73 19.12 5.80
C SER A 26 4.19 18.10 6.81
N ASP A 27 3.24 18.49 7.65
CA ASP A 27 2.62 17.59 8.63
C ASP A 27 1.77 16.51 7.97
N ALA A 28 0.93 16.87 7.00
CA ALA A 28 0.17 15.90 6.23
C ALA A 28 1.10 14.97 5.45
N LEU A 29 2.13 15.51 4.79
CA LEU A 29 3.09 14.72 4.04
C LEU A 29 3.82 13.70 4.91
N ARG A 30 4.22 14.08 6.13
CA ARG A 30 4.84 13.18 7.10
C ARG A 30 3.84 12.13 7.61
N LEU A 31 2.62 12.54 7.95
CA LEU A 31 1.57 11.63 8.41
C LEU A 31 1.27 10.54 7.35
N TYR A 32 1.01 10.94 6.11
CA TYR A 32 0.68 10.01 5.04
C TYR A 32 1.89 9.16 4.63
N GLY A 33 3.10 9.74 4.63
CA GLY A 33 4.33 8.97 4.42
C GLY A 33 4.51 7.86 5.46
N ASN A 34 4.27 8.15 6.75
CA ASN A 34 4.32 7.15 7.82
C ASN A 34 3.23 6.07 7.72
N LEU A 35 2.15 6.34 6.97
CA LEU A 35 1.09 5.36 6.67
C LEU A 35 1.40 4.54 5.40
N GLY A 36 2.55 4.74 4.76
CA GLY A 36 2.98 4.00 3.57
C GLY A 36 2.57 4.62 2.25
N PHE A 37 2.02 5.84 2.24
CA PHE A 37 1.74 6.54 0.99
C PHE A 37 3.04 7.00 0.33
N ILE A 38 3.15 6.81 -0.99
CA ILE A 38 4.23 7.31 -1.82
C ILE A 38 3.78 8.52 -2.64
N ARG A 39 4.70 9.44 -2.94
CA ARG A 39 4.44 10.55 -3.85
C ARG A 39 4.46 10.03 -5.29
N GLU A 40 3.31 9.98 -5.94
CA GLU A 40 3.23 9.56 -7.35
C GLU A 40 3.69 10.68 -8.28
N LYS A 41 3.14 11.89 -8.10
CA LYS A 41 3.46 13.05 -8.93
C LYS A 41 3.14 14.37 -8.24
N ARG A 42 3.76 15.44 -8.74
CA ARG A 42 3.43 16.83 -8.40
C ARG A 42 2.42 17.36 -9.41
N LEU A 43 1.38 18.03 -8.92
CA LEU A 43 0.31 18.65 -9.68
C LEU A 43 0.50 20.17 -9.58
N PHE A 44 0.76 20.82 -10.72
CA PHE A 44 1.01 22.25 -10.78
C PHE A 44 -0.27 23.06 -10.56
N ARG A 45 -0.24 24.04 -9.65
CA ARG A 45 -1.35 24.94 -9.29
C ARG A 45 -2.69 24.21 -9.11
N TYR A 46 -2.67 23.11 -8.36
CA TYR A 46 -3.82 22.22 -8.20
C TYR A 46 -4.91 22.82 -7.31
N TYR A 47 -4.53 23.55 -6.26
CA TYR A 47 -5.47 24.23 -5.38
C TYR A 47 -5.79 25.64 -5.89
N LEU A 48 -6.97 26.16 -5.52
CA LEU A 48 -7.46 27.47 -5.97
C LEU A 48 -6.55 28.63 -5.55
N ASN A 49 -5.79 28.47 -4.47
CA ASN A 49 -4.76 29.41 -4.01
C ASN A 49 -3.49 29.41 -4.89
N GLY A 50 -3.46 28.62 -5.96
CA GLY A 50 -2.32 28.48 -6.86
C GLY A 50 -1.18 27.62 -6.32
N VAL A 51 -1.36 26.98 -5.16
CA VAL A 51 -0.36 26.09 -4.58
C VAL A 51 -0.42 24.73 -5.27
N ASP A 52 0.76 24.16 -5.50
CA ASP A 52 0.90 22.82 -6.06
C ASP A 52 0.44 21.76 -5.06
N ALA A 53 0.06 20.59 -5.57
CA ALA A 53 -0.23 19.42 -4.74
C ALA A 53 0.72 18.26 -5.05
N TYR A 54 0.96 17.41 -4.06
CA TYR A 54 1.39 16.04 -4.33
C TYR A 54 0.18 15.13 -4.39
N ARG A 55 0.10 14.30 -5.44
CA ARG A 55 -0.73 13.11 -5.42
C ARG A 55 0.02 12.00 -4.70
N LEU A 56 -0.61 11.47 -3.66
CA LEU A 56 -0.11 10.39 -2.85
C LEU A 56 -0.88 9.10 -3.16
N LYS A 57 -0.18 7.97 -3.20
CA LYS A 57 -0.77 6.64 -3.41
C LYS A 57 -0.35 5.66 -2.34
N LEU A 58 -1.30 4.90 -1.80
CA LEU A 58 -1.07 3.71 -1.00
C LEU A 58 -1.59 2.51 -1.78
N PHE A 59 -0.73 1.53 -2.02
CA PHE A 59 -1.11 0.27 -2.67
C PHE A 59 -1.45 -0.77 -1.62
N PHE A 60 -2.54 -1.50 -1.82
CA PHE A 60 -2.82 -2.68 -1.03
C PHE A 60 -2.08 -3.86 -1.66
N SER A 61 -1.22 -4.51 -0.89
CA SER A 61 -0.48 -5.66 -1.36
C SER A 61 -1.44 -6.83 -1.60
N SER A 62 -1.70 -7.17 -2.85
CA SER A 62 -2.27 -8.47 -3.22
C SER A 62 -1.19 -9.56 -3.09
N VAL A 63 -0.61 -9.71 -1.90
CA VAL A 63 0.17 -10.93 -1.63
C VAL A 63 -0.87 -11.98 -1.25
N SER A 64 -1.42 -12.62 -2.28
CA SER A 64 -1.66 -14.06 -2.21
C SER A 64 -0.39 -14.66 -1.60
N ARG A 65 -0.51 -15.29 -0.43
CA ARG A 65 0.62 -15.96 0.21
C ARG A 65 1.34 -16.85 -0.83
N PRO A 66 2.68 -16.92 -0.75
CA PRO A 66 3.51 -17.39 -1.85
C PRO A 66 3.32 -18.88 -2.09
N LEU A 67 3.39 -19.31 -3.36
CA LEU A 67 3.47 -20.71 -3.81
C LEU A 67 4.76 -21.44 -3.33
N LEU A 68 5.36 -21.02 -2.22
CA LEU A 68 6.63 -21.55 -1.70
C LEU A 68 6.48 -22.32 -0.37
N LEU A 69 5.25 -22.70 0.03
CA LEU A 69 5.01 -23.55 1.21
C LEU A 69 4.50 -24.97 0.86
N GLU A 70 4.47 -25.35 -0.42
CA GLU A 70 4.04 -26.69 -0.85
C GLU A 70 5.24 -27.61 -1.20
N ALA A 71 6.47 -27.07 -1.26
CA ALA A 71 7.65 -27.81 -1.72
C ALA A 71 8.38 -28.61 -0.62
N THR A 72 7.92 -28.58 0.63
CA THR A 72 8.60 -29.24 1.77
C THR A 72 7.85 -30.45 2.35
N LEU A 73 6.73 -30.88 1.77
CA LEU A 73 5.96 -32.03 2.28
C LEU A 73 5.95 -33.28 1.37
N SER A 74 6.74 -33.34 0.28
CA SER A 74 6.84 -34.56 -0.55
C SER A 74 8.11 -35.40 -0.33
N GLY A 75 8.89 -35.14 0.71
CA GLY A 75 10.20 -35.75 0.90
C GLY A 75 10.46 -36.39 2.25
N SER A 76 9.63 -37.34 2.72
CA SER A 76 10.14 -38.36 3.65
C SER A 76 9.37 -39.68 3.64
N SER A 77 10.16 -40.75 3.42
CA SER A 77 10.04 -42.09 4.00
C SER A 77 9.13 -43.14 3.34
N THR A 78 9.74 -44.07 2.59
CA THR A 78 9.59 -45.51 2.88
C THR A 78 10.88 -46.25 2.58
N GLN A 79 11.52 -46.65 3.69
CA GLN A 79 12.61 -47.60 3.83
C GLN A 79 12.20 -48.98 3.28
N ARG A 80 13.02 -49.60 2.44
CA ARG A 80 12.88 -51.03 2.12
C ARG A 80 14.16 -51.77 2.51
N VAL A 81 14.01 -52.54 3.57
CA VAL A 81 14.90 -53.60 4.04
C VAL A 81 15.16 -54.59 2.90
N ARG A 82 16.43 -54.81 2.57
CA ARG A 82 17.07 -56.11 2.28
C ARG A 82 18.57 -55.91 2.09
#